data_AF-A0A954GNG4-F1
#
_entry.id   AF-A0A954GNG4-F1
#
_cell.length_a   1.000
_cell.length_b   1.000
_cell.length_c   1.000
_cell.angle_alpha   90.00
_cell.angle_beta   90.00
_cell.angle_gamma   90.00
#
_symmetry.space_group_name_H-M   'P 1'
#
loop_
_entity.id
_entity.type
_entity.pdbx_description
1 polymer ?
#
loop_
_entity_poly.entity_id
_entity_poly.type
_entity_poly.pdbx_seq_one_letter_code
_entity_poly.pdbx_strand_id
1 'polypeptide(L)'
;MRNWLLGILLLAGCHSPSNDVVVSHSDGGRQATELPPKLTSELKAERSSDRLSLAVPVRNDSDKARDLVFRQTGCSCYTAKFGDELLKYDDRTTFQPNEEKLLTVLAEIGTVERSSQYEVWFNWEEGENRTEQVVSASVQTFEDARVTSQIITKVPPEQLGQRFTRIIEVSRIGRDPKVIQQTPSLDSPVDYMTLDGVEPQGDPQEIAPGIWRQMWTLTLAIVPPKDLSSDQPAFVLSAVCPAKEGEIPFFAKCQALIQLETPIQFPSHVAVGTIPVGIARTRRVLIRSASGTPFSLGPSPDNKTETIQVVTENERRAEHWVELTVTPNQVGPLNEKFVFETDNRLMPQFEIRVTGTAIASEPAATEN
;
A
#
# COMPACT_ATOMS: atom_id res chain seq x y z
N MET A 1 -49.13 16.00 35.24
CA MET A 1 -49.58 14.79 34.52
C MET A 1 -48.33 14.22 33.85
N ARG A 2 -47.64 13.24 34.46
CA ARG A 2 -47.92 11.79 34.42
C ARG A 2 -47.89 11.29 32.96
N ASN A 3 -47.13 10.30 32.51
CA ASN A 3 -45.93 9.56 32.94
C ASN A 3 -45.70 8.47 31.83
N TRP A 4 -44.47 7.93 31.68
CA TRP A 4 -44.09 6.60 31.09
C TRP A 4 -43.65 6.61 29.61
N LEU A 5 -42.59 5.91 29.15
CA LEU A 5 -41.71 4.87 29.74
C LEU A 5 -40.42 4.70 28.89
N LEU A 6 -39.30 4.49 29.61
CA LEU A 6 -38.12 3.61 29.41
C LEU A 6 -37.43 3.37 28.05
N GLY A 7 -36.10 3.50 28.14
CA GLY A 7 -35.09 2.77 27.38
C GLY A 7 -33.69 2.97 27.99
N ILE A 8 -33.48 2.53 29.23
CA ILE A 8 -32.21 2.57 29.96
C ILE A 8 -31.37 1.35 29.54
N LEU A 9 -30.13 1.59 29.08
CA LEU A 9 -29.06 0.59 29.10
C LEU A 9 -27.99 1.08 30.09
N LEU A 10 -28.03 0.48 31.27
CA LEU A 10 -26.94 0.44 32.23
C LEU A 10 -25.88 -0.51 31.68
N LEU A 11 -24.63 -0.06 31.60
CA LEU A 11 -23.49 -0.95 31.72
C LEU A 11 -22.60 -0.45 32.86
N ALA A 12 -22.46 -1.34 33.83
CA ALA A 12 -21.70 -1.20 35.04
C ALA A 12 -20.21 -0.98 34.75
N GLY A 13 -19.54 -0.24 35.64
CA GLY A 13 -18.10 -0.27 35.71
C GLY A 13 -17.58 -1.60 36.24
N CYS A 14 -16.42 -2.00 35.73
CA CYS A 14 -15.45 -2.88 36.40
C CYS A 14 -14.10 -2.17 36.22
N HIS A 15 -13.63 -1.46 37.25
CA HIS A 15 -12.48 -1.89 38.05
C HIS A 15 -11.37 -2.57 37.23
N SER A 16 -10.22 -1.89 37.20
CA SER A 16 -8.92 -2.42 36.77
C SER A 16 -8.75 -3.86 37.27
N PRO A 17 -8.43 -4.83 36.40
CA PRO A 17 -7.87 -6.07 36.88
C PRO A 17 -6.46 -5.76 37.38
N SER A 18 -6.21 -6.11 38.64
CA SER A 18 -4.89 -6.42 39.15
C SER A 18 -4.20 -7.43 38.23
N ASN A 19 -2.89 -7.30 38.08
CA ASN A 19 -2.03 -8.38 37.61
C ASN A 19 -2.22 -9.59 38.53
N ASP A 20 -3.10 -10.50 38.16
CA ASP A 20 -3.08 -11.90 38.58
C ASP A 20 -3.65 -12.71 37.43
N VAL A 21 -2.74 -13.24 36.62
CA VAL A 21 -3.08 -14.23 35.59
C VAL A 21 -3.36 -15.54 36.32
N VAL A 22 -4.62 -15.73 36.73
CA VAL A 22 -5.14 -17.05 37.10
C VAL A 22 -5.59 -17.72 35.81
N VAL A 23 -4.76 -18.59 35.26
CA VAL A 23 -5.15 -19.49 34.17
C VAL A 23 -6.02 -20.59 34.77
N SER A 24 -7.33 -20.51 34.55
CA SER A 24 -8.24 -21.63 34.80
C SER A 24 -8.22 -22.56 33.58
N HIS A 25 -7.72 -23.79 33.77
CA HIS A 25 -7.77 -24.86 32.78
C HIS A 25 -9.21 -25.33 32.54
N SER A 26 -9.61 -25.43 31.27
CA SER A 26 -10.73 -26.23 30.82
C SER A 26 -10.26 -27.17 29.72
N ASP A 27 -10.72 -28.42 29.79
CA ASP A 27 -10.53 -29.49 28.81
C ASP A 27 -10.60 -28.97 27.36
N GLY A 28 -9.53 -29.20 26.59
CA GLY A 28 -9.29 -28.59 25.27
C GLY A 28 -8.50 -27.28 25.36
N GLY A 29 -7.35 -27.31 26.05
CA GLY A 29 -6.60 -26.11 26.44
C GLY A 29 -5.93 -25.39 25.27
N ARG A 30 -6.45 -24.21 24.90
CA ARG A 30 -5.69 -23.23 24.11
C ARG A 30 -4.75 -22.49 25.05
N GLN A 31 -3.44 -22.64 24.85
CA GLN A 31 -2.46 -21.87 25.59
C GLN A 31 -2.08 -20.66 24.75
N ALA A 32 -2.38 -19.46 25.23
CA ALA A 32 -2.07 -18.21 24.53
C ALA A 32 -0.93 -17.48 25.25
N THR A 33 0.08 -17.06 24.49
CA THR A 33 1.19 -16.24 24.98
C THR A 33 1.28 -14.97 24.17
N GLU A 34 1.05 -13.84 24.82
CA GLU A 34 1.30 -12.53 24.24
C GLU A 34 2.77 -12.16 24.45
N LEU A 35 3.47 -11.88 23.36
CA LEU A 35 4.89 -11.58 23.38
C LEU A 35 5.10 -10.06 23.43
N PRO A 36 6.24 -9.60 23.99
CA PRO A 36 6.54 -8.19 24.00
C PRO A 36 6.60 -7.64 22.57
N PRO A 37 6.07 -6.44 22.33
CA PRO A 37 6.07 -5.83 21.01
C PRO A 37 7.49 -5.54 20.53
N LYS A 38 7.68 -5.63 19.21
CA LYS A 38 8.98 -5.51 18.53
C LYS A 38 8.98 -4.37 17.51
N LEU A 39 10.13 -3.72 17.34
CA LEU A 39 10.36 -2.77 16.25
C LEU A 39 10.90 -3.50 15.01
N THR A 40 10.60 -3.01 13.80
CA THR A 40 11.16 -3.61 12.57
C THR A 40 12.69 -3.59 12.53
N SER A 41 13.34 -2.65 13.19
CA SER A 41 14.79 -2.54 13.32
C SER A 41 15.39 -3.61 14.24
N GLU A 42 14.71 -3.94 15.34
CA GLU A 42 15.11 -5.03 16.26
C GLU A 42 15.11 -6.36 15.51
N LEU A 43 14.08 -6.57 14.69
CA LEU A 43 13.95 -7.74 13.84
C LEU A 43 15.06 -7.84 12.77
N LYS A 44 15.53 -6.71 12.24
CA LYS A 44 16.65 -6.65 11.28
C LYS A 44 18.01 -6.85 11.96
N ALA A 45 18.16 -6.47 13.23
CA ALA A 45 19.41 -6.58 13.98
C ALA A 45 19.68 -8.01 14.47
N GLU A 46 18.64 -8.79 14.75
CA GLU A 46 18.70 -10.22 15.15
C GLU A 46 19.12 -11.17 13.99
N ARG A 47 19.93 -10.65 13.04
CA ARG A 47 20.18 -11.13 11.68
C ARG A 47 20.99 -12.44 11.54
N SER A 48 20.93 -13.35 12.51
CA SER A 48 21.51 -14.67 12.34
C SER A 48 20.64 -15.62 11.51
N SER A 49 19.34 -15.34 11.27
CA SER A 49 18.49 -16.29 10.51
C SER A 49 17.15 -15.80 9.89
N ASP A 50 16.86 -14.50 9.77
CA ASP A 50 15.58 -13.96 9.23
C ASP A 50 14.29 -14.49 9.91
N ARG A 51 14.44 -15.14 11.07
CA ARG A 51 13.35 -15.83 11.78
C ARG A 51 13.18 -15.28 13.19
N LEU A 52 11.94 -14.93 13.50
CA LEU A 52 11.51 -14.62 14.85
C LEU A 52 11.46 -15.91 15.66
N SER A 53 12.18 -15.95 16.78
CA SER A 53 12.19 -17.09 17.70
C SER A 53 11.30 -16.80 18.90
N LEU A 54 10.17 -17.51 18.99
CA LEU A 54 9.16 -17.32 20.03
C LEU A 54 9.18 -18.50 20.98
N ALA A 55 9.60 -18.26 22.22
CA ALA A 55 9.58 -19.26 23.27
C ALA A 55 8.21 -19.27 23.96
N VAL A 56 7.50 -20.40 23.86
CA VAL A 56 6.21 -20.63 24.52
C VAL A 56 6.36 -21.84 25.44
N PRO A 57 6.09 -21.71 26.76
CA PRO A 57 6.17 -22.84 27.66
C PRO A 57 5.06 -23.83 27.32
N VAL A 58 5.37 -25.11 27.22
CA VAL A 58 4.40 -26.20 27.13
C VAL A 58 4.59 -27.07 28.35
N ARG A 59 3.51 -27.28 29.11
CA ARG A 59 3.55 -27.98 30.39
C ARG A 59 2.68 -29.22 30.35
N ASN A 60 3.18 -30.29 30.96
CA ASN A 60 2.38 -31.46 31.30
C ASN A 60 1.79 -31.28 32.71
N ASP A 61 0.53 -30.88 32.79
CA ASP A 61 -0.18 -30.69 34.08
C ASP A 61 -0.64 -32.00 34.72
N SER A 62 -0.30 -33.15 34.12
CA SER A 62 -0.59 -34.48 34.66
C SER A 62 0.40 -34.90 35.74
N ASP A 63 -0.07 -35.77 36.64
CA ASP A 63 0.75 -36.51 37.60
C ASP A 63 1.47 -37.72 36.96
N LYS A 64 1.23 -37.99 35.67
CA LYS A 64 1.86 -39.04 34.88
C LYS A 64 2.65 -38.50 33.71
N ALA A 65 3.62 -39.29 33.24
CA ALA A 65 4.29 -39.01 31.99
C ALA A 65 3.30 -39.14 30.81
N ARG A 66 3.37 -38.20 29.88
CA ARG A 66 2.52 -38.16 28.67
C ARG A 66 3.37 -37.86 27.44
N ASP A 67 2.95 -38.40 26.31
CA ASP A 67 3.55 -38.07 25.02
C ASP A 67 2.80 -36.90 24.39
N LEU A 68 3.55 -35.87 24.00
CA LEU A 68 3.05 -34.79 23.17
C LEU A 68 3.42 -35.10 21.72
N VAL A 69 2.41 -35.23 20.86
CA VAL A 69 2.58 -35.53 19.44
C VAL A 69 2.34 -34.28 18.62
N PHE A 70 3.38 -33.81 17.91
CA PHE A 70 3.24 -32.68 17.01
C PHE A 70 2.39 -33.05 15.79
N ARG A 71 1.44 -32.18 15.44
CA ARG A 71 0.62 -32.36 14.24
C ARG A 71 1.00 -31.34 13.19
N GLN A 72 0.77 -30.07 13.46
CA GLN A 72 0.95 -29.05 12.43
C GLN A 72 1.20 -27.67 13.01
N THR A 73 1.71 -26.79 12.16
CA THR A 73 1.64 -25.35 12.35
C THR A 73 0.42 -24.78 11.61
N GLY A 74 -0.13 -23.67 12.10
CA GLY A 74 -1.21 -22.94 11.43
C GLY A 74 -0.83 -22.29 10.08
N CYS A 75 0.46 -22.15 9.77
CA CYS A 75 0.97 -21.70 8.46
C CYS A 75 2.24 -22.47 8.12
N SER A 76 2.46 -22.75 6.83
CA SER A 76 3.71 -23.30 6.30
C SER A 76 4.89 -22.31 6.36
N CYS A 77 4.61 -21.03 6.61
CA CYS A 77 5.58 -19.94 6.68
C CYS A 77 6.36 -19.88 8.01
N TYR A 78 6.14 -20.83 8.92
CA TYR A 78 6.90 -20.96 10.15
C TYR A 78 7.01 -22.42 10.60
N THR A 79 8.02 -22.70 11.41
CA THR A 79 8.32 -24.05 11.95
C THR A 79 8.37 -24.00 13.47
N ALA A 80 8.32 -25.15 14.14
CA ALA A 80 8.45 -25.24 15.59
C ALA A 80 9.58 -26.20 15.99
N LYS A 81 10.24 -25.97 17.12
CA LYS A 81 11.27 -26.86 17.68
C LYS A 81 11.19 -26.97 19.20
N PHE A 82 11.66 -28.08 19.75
CA PHE A 82 12.06 -28.19 21.16
C PHE A 82 13.59 -28.23 21.23
N GLY A 83 14.19 -27.37 22.05
CA GLY A 83 15.65 -27.23 22.09
C GLY A 83 16.22 -26.88 20.70
N ASP A 84 17.00 -27.78 20.12
CA ASP A 84 17.59 -27.63 18.79
C ASP A 84 16.93 -28.50 17.70
N GLU A 85 15.91 -29.28 18.05
CA GLU A 85 15.26 -30.24 17.15
C GLU A 85 13.97 -29.68 16.55
N LEU A 86 13.97 -29.48 15.23
CA LEU A 86 12.76 -29.12 14.47
C LEU A 86 11.74 -30.25 14.52
N LEU A 87 10.51 -29.88 14.86
CA LEU A 87 9.37 -30.80 14.90
C LEU A 87 8.85 -31.08 13.50
N LYS A 88 8.61 -32.36 13.23
CA LYS A 88 7.95 -32.90 12.04
C LYS A 88 6.63 -33.53 12.46
N TYR A 89 5.73 -33.64 11.48
CA TYR A 89 4.44 -34.32 11.68
C TYR A 89 4.65 -35.69 12.35
N ASP A 90 3.90 -35.95 13.42
CA ASP A 90 3.97 -37.15 14.27
C ASP A 90 5.22 -37.31 15.15
N ASP A 91 6.10 -36.30 15.22
CA ASP A 91 7.18 -36.31 16.20
C ASP A 91 6.63 -36.36 17.62
N ARG A 92 7.22 -37.22 18.45
CA ARG A 92 6.80 -37.49 19.83
C ARG A 92 7.81 -36.92 20.80
N THR A 93 7.33 -36.13 21.74
CA THR A 93 8.12 -35.65 22.87
C THR A 93 7.47 -36.11 24.17
N THR A 94 8.16 -36.96 24.93
CA THR A 94 7.68 -37.36 26.25
C THR A 94 7.92 -36.25 27.27
N PHE A 95 6.89 -35.94 28.05
CA PHE A 95 6.95 -35.03 29.19
C PHE A 95 6.77 -35.83 30.48
N GLN A 96 7.67 -35.65 31.43
CA GLN A 96 7.53 -36.16 32.79
C GLN A 96 6.38 -35.45 33.52
N PRO A 97 5.88 -36.00 34.65
CA PRO A 97 4.87 -35.34 35.46
C PRO A 97 5.32 -33.91 35.84
N ASN A 98 4.45 -32.92 35.64
CA ASN A 98 4.71 -31.51 35.91
C ASN A 98 5.91 -30.90 35.16
N GLU A 99 6.44 -31.56 34.13
CA GLU A 99 7.53 -31.02 33.32
C GLU A 99 7.04 -29.88 32.43
N GLU A 100 7.87 -28.85 32.29
CA GLU A 100 7.71 -27.76 31.35
C GLU A 100 8.88 -27.74 30.36
N LYS A 101 8.58 -27.63 29.06
CA LYS A 101 9.58 -27.44 28.00
C LYS A 101 9.23 -26.21 27.18
N LEU A 102 10.25 -25.47 26.74
CA LEU A 102 10.07 -24.30 25.88
C LEU A 102 9.95 -24.73 24.42
N LEU A 103 8.75 -24.58 23.85
CA LEU A 103 8.52 -24.66 22.42
C LEU A 103 9.06 -23.38 21.78
N THR A 104 9.93 -23.51 20.78
CA THR A 104 10.41 -22.38 20.00
C THR A 104 9.72 -22.36 18.64
N VAL A 105 8.87 -21.36 18.38
CA VAL A 105 8.32 -21.11 17.04
C VAL A 105 9.29 -20.22 16.28
N LEU A 106 9.68 -20.66 15.10
CA LEU A 106 10.58 -19.96 14.18
C LEU A 106 9.77 -19.46 12.99
N ALA A 107 9.45 -18.17 12.97
CA ALA A 107 8.59 -17.58 11.94
C ALA A 107 9.31 -16.55 11.09
N GLU A 108 8.98 -16.48 9.80
CA GLU A 108 9.49 -15.41 8.94
C GLU A 108 9.02 -14.03 9.41
N ILE A 109 9.99 -13.12 9.51
CA ILE A 109 9.74 -11.76 9.95
C ILE A 109 9.23 -10.92 8.78
N GLY A 110 8.02 -10.37 8.92
CA GLY A 110 7.54 -9.32 8.04
C GLY A 110 8.25 -8.00 8.32
N THR A 111 8.56 -7.25 7.27
CA THR A 111 9.21 -5.93 7.37
C THR A 111 8.21 -4.78 7.54
N VAL A 112 6.95 -5.09 7.81
CA VAL A 112 5.84 -4.13 7.87
C VAL A 112 5.14 -4.24 9.23
N GLU A 113 4.58 -3.12 9.69
CA GLU A 113 3.73 -3.08 10.88
C GLU A 113 2.57 -4.07 10.75
N ARG A 114 2.45 -5.00 11.71
CA ARG A 114 1.38 -6.00 11.75
C ARG A 114 1.26 -6.65 13.13
N SER A 115 0.06 -7.11 13.44
CA SER A 115 -0.16 -8.10 14.50
C SER A 115 -0.06 -9.49 13.87
N SER A 116 0.86 -10.33 14.35
CA SER A 116 1.03 -11.69 13.86
C SER A 116 0.61 -12.68 14.95
N GLN A 117 -0.17 -13.69 14.55
CA GLN A 117 -0.55 -14.81 15.41
C GLN A 117 0.02 -16.10 14.84
N TYR A 118 0.62 -16.90 15.73
CA TYR A 118 1.25 -18.16 15.41
C TYR A 118 0.58 -19.25 16.23
N GLU A 119 0.21 -20.34 15.57
CA GLU A 119 -0.41 -21.50 16.21
C GLU A 119 0.35 -22.78 15.88
N VAL A 120 0.49 -23.63 16.89
CA VAL A 120 1.08 -24.96 16.80
C VAL A 120 0.15 -25.95 17.48
N TRP A 121 -0.17 -27.02 16.75
CA TRP A 121 -1.19 -27.99 17.11
C TRP A 121 -0.51 -29.30 17.52
N PHE A 122 -0.92 -29.80 18.68
CA PHE A 122 -0.41 -31.03 19.29
C PHE A 122 -1.57 -31.91 19.75
N ASN A 123 -1.27 -33.20 19.94
CA ASN A 123 -2.13 -34.11 20.69
C ASN A 123 -1.35 -34.68 21.87
N TRP A 124 -1.90 -34.56 23.08
CA TRP A 124 -1.48 -35.38 24.21
C TRP A 124 -2.01 -36.80 24.05
N GLU A 125 -1.12 -37.78 24.12
CA GLU A 125 -1.46 -39.21 24.14
C GLU A 125 -1.19 -39.81 25.53
N GLU A 126 -2.21 -40.45 26.11
CA GLU A 126 -2.12 -41.29 27.32
C GLU A 126 -2.83 -42.62 27.02
N GLY A 127 -2.09 -43.62 26.52
CA GLY A 127 -2.67 -44.88 26.05
C GLY A 127 -3.55 -44.69 24.81
N GLU A 128 -4.83 -45.03 24.90
CA GLU A 128 -5.81 -44.83 23.81
C GLU A 128 -6.44 -43.43 23.81
N ASN A 129 -6.27 -42.65 24.88
CA ASN A 129 -6.86 -41.32 25.00
C ASN A 129 -6.01 -40.28 24.27
N ARG A 130 -6.70 -39.43 23.50
CA ARG A 130 -6.10 -38.33 22.75
C ARG A 130 -6.79 -37.02 23.10
N THR A 131 -6.01 -36.03 23.51
CA THR A 131 -6.51 -34.67 23.79
C THR A 131 -5.75 -33.67 22.94
N GLU A 132 -6.48 -32.87 22.16
CA GLU A 132 -5.88 -31.81 21.33
C GLU A 132 -5.44 -30.63 22.20
N GLN A 133 -4.27 -30.07 21.90
CA GLN A 133 -3.75 -28.84 22.47
C GLN A 133 -3.31 -27.91 21.35
N VAL A 134 -3.74 -26.65 21.43
CA VAL A 134 -3.27 -25.59 20.54
C VAL A 134 -2.44 -24.61 21.35
N VAL A 135 -1.18 -24.49 20.97
CA VAL A 135 -0.25 -23.48 21.50
C VAL A 135 -0.27 -22.29 20.57
N SER A 136 -0.60 -21.12 21.09
CA SER A 136 -0.75 -19.88 20.33
C SER A 136 0.15 -18.77 20.88
N ALA A 137 0.77 -18.02 19.99
CA ALA A 137 1.62 -16.87 20.32
C ALA A 137 1.26 -15.68 19.45
N SER A 138 1.18 -14.49 20.03
CA SER A 138 0.92 -13.24 19.30
C SER A 138 2.03 -12.22 19.51
N VAL A 139 2.44 -11.55 18.45
CA VAL A 139 3.43 -10.46 18.49
C VAL A 139 2.92 -9.26 17.69
N GLN A 140 3.02 -8.07 18.29
CA GLN A 140 2.82 -6.82 17.58
C GLN A 140 4.17 -6.30 17.08
N THR A 141 4.26 -6.04 15.78
CA THR A 141 5.42 -5.41 15.16
C THR A 141 5.07 -3.98 14.75
N PHE A 142 5.92 -3.01 15.12
CA PHE A 142 5.79 -1.61 14.74
C PHE A 142 6.86 -1.21 13.72
N GLU A 143 6.44 -0.50 12.68
CA GLU A 143 7.37 0.15 11.76
C GLU A 143 8.08 1.30 12.46
N ASP A 144 9.39 1.35 12.33
CA ASP A 144 10.24 2.32 12.99
C ASP A 144 9.88 3.76 12.60
N ALA A 145 9.69 4.03 11.31
CA ALA A 145 9.34 5.36 10.82
C ALA A 145 8.40 5.23 9.62
N ARG A 146 7.38 6.09 9.55
CA ARG A 146 6.34 6.02 8.53
C ARG A 146 5.92 7.42 8.08
N VAL A 147 5.58 7.55 6.79
CA VAL A 147 4.86 8.70 6.23
C VAL A 147 3.45 8.25 5.87
N THR A 148 2.42 8.94 6.33
CA THR A 148 1.01 8.54 6.09
C THR A 148 0.41 9.16 4.84
N SER A 149 1.03 10.21 4.30
CA SER A 149 0.51 10.98 3.15
C SER A 149 1.20 10.61 1.84
N GLN A 150 0.46 10.60 0.74
CA GLN A 150 0.98 10.61 -0.63
C GLN A 150 0.82 12.01 -1.21
N ILE A 151 1.76 12.45 -2.05
CA ILE A 151 1.66 13.74 -2.73
C ILE A 151 1.33 13.48 -4.19
N ILE A 152 0.12 13.81 -4.61
CA ILE A 152 -0.26 13.84 -6.02
C ILE A 152 -0.76 15.24 -6.31
N THR A 153 -0.02 15.99 -7.11
CA THR A 153 -0.38 17.37 -7.44
C THR A 153 -0.25 17.59 -8.94
N LYS A 154 -1.37 17.99 -9.56
CA LYS A 154 -1.38 18.57 -10.89
C LYS A 154 -1.30 20.08 -10.74
N VAL A 155 -0.34 20.69 -11.42
CA VAL A 155 -0.04 22.12 -11.33
C VAL A 155 -0.59 22.81 -12.58
N PRO A 156 -1.56 23.73 -12.46
CA PRO A 156 -2.01 24.54 -13.59
C PRO A 156 -0.85 25.32 -14.22
N PRO A 157 -0.80 25.50 -15.56
CA PRO A 157 0.28 26.22 -16.23
C PRO A 157 0.54 27.64 -15.68
N GLU A 158 -0.52 28.33 -15.25
CA GLU A 158 -0.44 29.66 -14.64
C GLU A 158 0.23 29.68 -13.26
N GLN A 159 0.26 28.53 -12.56
CA GLN A 159 0.91 28.36 -11.25
C GLN A 159 2.37 27.92 -11.35
N LEU A 160 2.91 27.72 -12.55
CA LEU A 160 4.33 27.41 -12.72
C LEU A 160 5.21 28.56 -12.21
N GLY A 161 6.23 28.20 -11.42
CA GLY A 161 7.09 29.14 -10.71
C GLY A 161 6.41 29.83 -9.52
N GLN A 162 5.15 29.55 -9.23
CA GLN A 162 4.48 30.03 -8.02
C GLN A 162 4.66 29.02 -6.88
N ARG A 163 4.90 29.55 -5.69
CA ARG A 163 5.05 28.74 -4.49
C ARG A 163 3.68 28.27 -3.98
N PHE A 164 3.54 26.98 -3.72
CA PHE A 164 2.43 26.43 -2.94
C PHE A 164 2.94 25.48 -1.86
N THR A 165 2.07 25.15 -0.90
CA THR A 165 2.39 24.27 0.21
C THR A 165 1.68 22.93 0.15
N ARG A 166 2.33 21.90 0.66
CA ARG A 166 1.76 20.59 0.94
C ARG A 166 2.16 20.16 2.34
N ILE A 167 1.31 19.38 2.98
CA ILE A 167 1.58 18.85 4.31
C ILE A 167 1.74 17.34 4.17
N ILE A 168 2.77 16.80 4.83
CA ILE A 168 2.89 15.37 5.08
C ILE A 168 3.04 15.14 6.58
N GLU A 169 2.57 14.00 7.05
CA GLU A 169 2.76 13.58 8.43
C GLU A 169 3.79 12.46 8.49
N VAL A 170 4.70 12.59 9.43
CA VAL A 170 5.76 11.61 9.71
C VAL A 170 5.56 11.10 11.12
N SER A 171 5.65 9.79 11.32
CA SER A 171 5.64 9.18 12.66
C SER A 171 6.93 8.40 12.88
N ARG A 172 7.51 8.52 14.08
CA ARG A 172 8.65 7.72 14.54
C ARG A 172 8.21 6.92 15.77
N ILE A 173 8.52 5.63 15.77
CA ILE A 173 8.24 4.70 16.87
C ILE A 173 9.56 4.10 17.36
N GLY A 174 9.80 4.12 18.66
CA GLY A 174 11.06 3.65 19.24
C GLY A 174 10.98 3.42 20.74
N ARG A 175 12.03 2.82 21.32
CA ARG A 175 12.09 2.58 22.78
C ARG A 175 12.58 3.78 23.59
N ASP A 176 13.28 4.71 22.94
CA ASP A 176 13.87 5.87 23.61
C ASP A 176 13.05 7.14 23.31
N PRO A 177 12.29 7.67 24.27
CA PRO A 177 11.46 8.85 24.07
C PRO A 177 12.26 10.08 23.62
N LYS A 178 13.54 10.20 24.01
CA LYS A 178 14.38 11.33 23.62
C LYS A 178 14.83 11.24 22.16
N VAL A 179 15.05 10.03 21.66
CA VAL A 179 15.46 9.81 20.26
C VAL A 179 14.28 10.05 19.34
N ILE A 180 13.11 9.54 19.69
CA ILE A 180 11.91 9.76 18.88
C ILE A 180 11.40 11.20 18.93
N GLN A 181 11.87 12.06 19.84
CA GLN A 181 11.53 13.49 19.83
C GLN A 181 12.38 14.30 18.84
N GLN A 182 13.46 13.72 18.32
CA GLN A 182 14.35 14.44 17.42
C GLN A 182 13.65 14.76 16.11
N THR A 183 13.73 16.03 15.71
CA THR A 183 13.03 16.56 14.54
C THR A 183 13.47 15.84 13.27
N PRO A 184 12.54 15.30 12.47
CA PRO A 184 12.87 14.71 11.17
C PRO A 184 13.32 15.80 10.19
N SER A 185 14.20 15.43 9.27
CA SER A 185 14.52 16.23 8.10
C SER A 185 13.93 15.60 6.84
N LEU A 186 13.98 16.33 5.73
CA LEU A 186 13.52 15.85 4.44
C LEU A 186 14.71 15.77 3.48
N ASP A 187 14.84 14.62 2.84
CA ASP A 187 15.68 14.42 1.67
C ASP A 187 14.79 14.33 0.43
N SER A 188 14.95 15.29 -0.48
CA SER A 188 14.17 15.42 -1.71
C SER A 188 15.09 15.25 -2.91
N PRO A 189 14.77 14.36 -3.86
CA PRO A 189 15.55 14.21 -5.09
C PRO A 189 15.31 15.34 -6.09
N VAL A 190 14.39 16.27 -5.78
CA VAL A 190 14.06 17.42 -6.62
C VAL A 190 14.36 18.73 -5.89
N ASP A 191 14.89 19.70 -6.61
CA ASP A 191 15.34 21.01 -6.11
C ASP A 191 14.20 22.02 -5.91
N TYR A 192 13.08 21.83 -6.61
CA TYR A 192 11.88 22.65 -6.51
C TYR A 192 10.99 22.32 -5.30
N MET A 193 11.41 21.42 -4.42
CA MET A 193 10.71 21.08 -3.18
C MET A 193 11.64 21.23 -1.99
N THR A 194 11.22 22.01 -0.99
CA THR A 194 11.97 22.23 0.23
C THR A 194 11.10 22.06 1.46
N LEU A 195 11.73 21.77 2.60
CA LEU A 195 11.07 21.75 3.89
C LEU A 195 10.95 23.18 4.42
N ASP A 196 9.72 23.61 4.66
CA ASP A 196 9.39 24.97 5.09
C ASP A 196 9.11 25.06 6.59
N GLY A 197 8.55 23.99 7.17
CA GLY A 197 8.26 23.91 8.59
C GLY A 197 8.18 22.47 9.07
N VAL A 198 8.52 22.27 10.34
CA VAL A 198 8.37 20.99 11.04
C VAL A 198 7.79 21.27 12.41
N GLU A 199 6.62 20.69 12.68
CA GLU A 199 5.89 20.91 13.94
C GLU A 199 5.58 19.56 14.58
N PRO A 200 5.96 19.33 15.85
CA PRO A 200 5.56 18.12 16.56
C PRO A 200 4.04 18.13 16.83
N GLN A 201 3.38 17.00 16.59
CA GLN A 201 1.98 16.79 16.95
C GLN A 201 1.88 16.33 18.40
N GLY A 202 2.00 17.26 19.34
CA GLY A 202 1.96 17.00 20.77
C GLY A 202 3.21 16.29 21.30
N ASP A 203 3.11 15.83 22.55
CA ASP A 203 4.17 15.10 23.25
C ASP A 203 4.23 13.62 22.84
N PRO A 204 5.37 12.94 23.04
CA PRO A 204 5.47 11.52 22.75
C PRO A 204 4.49 10.70 23.56
N GLN A 205 3.88 9.73 22.88
CA GLN A 205 2.90 8.84 23.46
C GLN A 205 3.47 7.43 23.59
N GLU A 206 3.37 6.83 24.77
CA GLU A 206 3.61 5.41 24.93
C GLU A 206 2.43 4.64 24.31
N ILE A 207 2.71 3.85 23.27
CA ILE A 207 1.70 3.09 22.51
C ILE A 207 1.66 1.61 22.89
N ALA A 208 2.73 1.13 23.51
CA ALA A 208 2.83 -0.18 24.16
C ALA A 208 3.94 -0.12 25.21
N PRO A 209 4.02 -1.05 26.17
CA PRO A 209 5.03 -1.00 27.24
C PRO A 209 6.46 -0.84 26.71
N GLY A 210 7.08 0.30 27.01
CA GLY A 210 8.43 0.65 26.57
C GLY A 210 8.56 0.98 25.07
N ILE A 211 7.45 1.22 24.36
CA ILE A 211 7.41 1.67 22.97
C ILE A 211 6.66 2.99 22.88
N TRP A 212 7.38 4.00 22.40
CA TRP A 212 6.91 5.37 22.30
C TRP A 212 6.75 5.77 20.84
N ARG A 213 5.81 6.68 20.58
CA ARG A 213 5.53 7.26 19.27
C ARG A 213 5.54 8.78 19.35
N GLN A 214 6.20 9.42 18.38
CA GLN A 214 6.10 10.85 18.11
C GLN A 214 5.65 11.06 16.68
N MET A 215 4.81 12.06 16.47
CA MET A 215 4.36 12.47 15.14
C MET A 215 4.79 13.92 14.86
N TRP A 216 5.02 14.23 13.59
CA TRP A 216 5.31 15.58 13.11
C TRP A 216 4.50 15.88 11.85
N THR A 217 4.09 17.14 11.76
CA THR A 217 3.59 17.78 10.56
C THR A 217 4.77 18.44 9.85
N LEU A 218 5.06 18.02 8.62
CA LEU A 218 6.07 18.64 7.77
C LEU A 218 5.35 19.46 6.70
N THR A 219 5.60 20.76 6.70
CA THR A 219 5.12 21.69 5.66
C THR A 219 6.17 21.77 4.57
N LEU A 220 5.80 21.35 3.37
CA LEU A 220 6.62 21.36 2.18
C LEU A 220 6.30 22.60 1.35
N ALA A 221 7.31 23.37 0.98
CA ALA A 221 7.20 24.41 -0.02
C ALA A 221 7.58 23.84 -1.39
N ILE A 222 6.73 24.04 -2.38
CA ILE A 222 6.92 23.55 -3.75
C ILE A 222 6.87 24.74 -4.69
N VAL A 223 7.90 24.91 -5.52
CA VAL A 223 8.00 25.96 -6.56
C VAL A 223 8.23 25.29 -7.90
N PRO A 224 7.19 24.75 -8.56
CA PRO A 224 7.37 23.93 -9.75
C PRO A 224 8.09 24.70 -10.85
N PRO A 225 9.03 24.06 -11.57
CA PRO A 225 9.81 24.74 -12.59
C PRO A 225 8.92 25.06 -13.81
N LYS A 226 9.30 26.08 -14.59
CA LYS A 226 8.49 26.55 -15.74
C LYS A 226 8.40 25.53 -16.88
N ASP A 227 9.28 24.55 -16.90
CA ASP A 227 9.37 23.46 -17.87
C ASP A 227 8.85 22.12 -17.30
N LEU A 228 8.08 22.14 -16.20
CA LEU A 228 7.43 20.96 -15.66
C LEU A 228 6.59 20.25 -16.75
N SER A 229 6.75 18.93 -16.86
CA SER A 229 6.04 18.10 -17.83
C SER A 229 4.78 17.45 -17.24
N SER A 230 3.80 17.14 -18.08
CA SER A 230 2.63 16.32 -17.72
C SER A 230 2.99 14.85 -17.50
N ASP A 231 4.14 14.41 -18.03
CA ASP A 231 4.54 13.00 -18.07
C ASP A 231 5.68 12.70 -17.08
N GLN A 232 5.89 13.56 -16.07
CA GLN A 232 6.93 13.32 -15.07
C GLN A 232 6.66 12.02 -14.31
N PRO A 233 7.68 11.16 -14.10
CA PRO A 233 7.54 9.98 -13.27
C PRO A 233 7.38 10.38 -11.80
N ALA A 234 6.74 9.50 -11.02
CA ALA A 234 6.74 9.66 -9.56
C ALA A 234 8.17 9.52 -9.02
N PHE A 235 8.48 10.28 -7.97
CA PHE A 235 9.74 10.21 -7.25
C PHE A 235 9.50 9.87 -5.78
N VAL A 236 10.57 9.50 -5.07
CA VAL A 236 10.51 9.11 -3.66
C VAL A 236 11.04 10.25 -2.81
N LEU A 237 10.20 10.77 -1.92
CA LEU A 237 10.59 11.64 -0.83
C LEU A 237 10.96 10.81 0.39
N SER A 238 12.06 11.15 1.06
CA SER A 238 12.50 10.45 2.27
C SER A 238 12.50 11.41 3.45
N ALA A 239 11.61 11.18 4.41
CA ALA A 239 11.72 11.80 5.72
C ALA A 239 12.79 11.03 6.52
N VAL A 240 13.87 11.72 6.85
CA VAL A 240 15.00 11.18 7.60
C VAL A 240 14.75 11.44 9.09
N CYS A 241 14.41 10.39 9.81
CA CYS A 241 14.25 10.44 11.25
C CYS A 241 15.60 10.08 11.91
N PRO A 242 16.14 10.96 12.76
CA PRO A 242 17.39 10.69 13.46
C PRO A 242 17.39 9.38 14.26
N ALA A 243 18.57 8.78 14.37
CA ALA A 243 18.85 7.64 15.23
C ALA A 243 19.75 8.06 16.40
N LYS A 244 20.12 7.11 17.26
CA LYS A 244 21.15 7.39 18.28
C LYS A 244 22.49 7.66 17.60
N GLU A 245 23.37 8.37 18.29
CA GLU A 245 24.71 8.66 17.79
C GLU A 245 25.44 7.35 17.43
N GLY A 246 25.95 7.27 16.19
CA GLY A 246 26.60 6.07 15.65
C GLY A 246 25.67 5.03 15.01
N GLU A 247 24.34 5.23 15.04
CA GLU A 247 23.37 4.36 14.37
C GLU A 247 22.94 4.91 13.00
N ILE A 248 22.42 4.02 12.14
CA ILE A 248 21.87 4.40 10.84
C ILE A 248 20.51 5.09 11.05
N PRO A 249 20.26 6.27 10.45
CA PRO A 249 18.95 6.94 10.51
C PRO A 249 17.80 6.07 9.98
N PHE A 250 16.59 6.41 10.40
CA PHE A 250 15.37 5.73 9.95
C PHE A 250 14.75 6.52 8.80
N PHE A 251 14.42 5.85 7.71
CA PHE A 251 13.92 6.49 6.50
C PHE A 251 12.45 6.13 6.29
N ALA A 252 11.58 7.12 6.43
CA ALA A 252 10.18 6.99 6.08
C ALA A 252 9.98 7.51 4.64
N LYS A 253 9.50 6.64 3.74
CA LYS A 253 9.42 6.94 2.31
C LYS A 253 8.00 7.28 1.89
N CYS A 254 7.87 8.29 1.04
CA CYS A 254 6.63 8.72 0.42
C CYS A 254 6.81 8.77 -1.10
N GLN A 255 5.85 8.24 -1.86
CA GLN A 255 5.80 8.48 -3.30
C GLN A 255 5.12 9.83 -3.56
N ALA A 256 5.80 10.67 -4.34
CA ALA A 256 5.32 11.98 -4.75
C ALA A 256 5.26 12.08 -6.28
N LEU A 257 4.20 12.70 -6.77
CA LEU A 257 3.96 12.98 -8.18
C LEU A 257 3.52 14.44 -8.32
N ILE A 258 4.36 15.23 -8.98
CA ILE A 258 4.06 16.62 -9.31
C ILE A 258 4.17 16.74 -10.82
N GLN A 259 3.05 17.07 -11.46
CA GLN A 259 2.93 17.08 -12.92
C GLN A 259 2.24 18.35 -13.37
N LEU A 260 2.56 18.79 -14.60
CA LEU A 260 1.81 19.84 -15.25
C LEU A 260 0.36 19.35 -15.50
N GLU A 261 -0.61 20.16 -15.10
CA GLU A 261 -1.99 19.93 -15.47
C GLU A 261 -2.16 20.23 -16.97
N THR A 262 -2.67 19.27 -17.73
CA THR A 262 -3.07 19.50 -19.10
C THR A 262 -4.42 20.23 -19.13
N PRO A 263 -4.50 21.44 -19.73
CA PRO A 263 -5.75 22.23 -19.76
C PRO A 263 -6.91 21.49 -20.42
N ILE A 264 -6.58 20.59 -21.36
CA ILE A 264 -7.52 19.73 -22.06
C ILE A 264 -7.13 18.27 -21.78
N GLN A 265 -8.09 17.47 -21.36
CA GLN A 265 -7.98 16.04 -21.12
C GLN A 265 -8.49 15.28 -22.34
N PHE A 266 -7.66 14.37 -22.86
CA PHE A 266 -7.94 13.56 -24.04
C PHE A 266 -7.13 12.25 -23.98
N PRO A 267 -7.55 11.19 -24.70
CA PRO A 267 -6.72 10.01 -24.86
C PRO A 267 -5.58 10.29 -25.84
N SER A 268 -4.34 10.18 -25.41
CA SER A 268 -3.16 10.30 -26.30
C SER A 268 -3.05 9.15 -27.29
N HIS A 269 -3.69 8.01 -27.01
CA HIS A 269 -3.70 6.82 -27.83
C HIS A 269 -5.12 6.24 -27.98
N VAL A 270 -5.50 5.90 -29.22
CA VAL A 270 -6.76 5.22 -29.55
C VAL A 270 -6.48 3.94 -30.34
N ALA A 271 -6.83 2.79 -29.77
CA ALA A 271 -6.71 1.51 -30.44
C ALA A 271 -7.98 1.19 -31.26
N VAL A 272 -7.80 0.94 -32.55
CA VAL A 272 -8.89 0.54 -33.46
C VAL A 272 -8.89 -0.95 -33.78
N GLY A 273 -7.88 -1.70 -33.30
CA GLY A 273 -7.77 -3.14 -33.49
C GLY A 273 -7.56 -3.52 -34.96
N THR A 274 -8.05 -4.69 -35.36
CA THR A 274 -7.95 -5.19 -36.73
C THR A 274 -9.07 -4.64 -37.60
N ILE A 275 -8.76 -4.15 -38.80
CA ILE A 275 -9.71 -3.57 -39.76
C ILE A 275 -9.36 -4.04 -41.19
N PRO A 276 -10.32 -4.53 -42.00
CA PRO A 276 -10.06 -4.79 -43.42
C PRO A 276 -9.79 -3.51 -44.22
N VAL A 277 -8.90 -3.57 -45.22
CA VAL A 277 -8.61 -2.43 -46.11
C VAL A 277 -9.88 -1.94 -46.84
N GLY A 278 -10.12 -0.64 -46.80
CA GLY A 278 -11.30 0.00 -47.38
C GLY A 278 -12.57 -0.06 -46.51
N ILE A 279 -12.54 -0.74 -45.36
CA ILE A 279 -13.67 -0.76 -44.41
C ILE A 279 -13.43 0.30 -43.32
N ALA A 280 -14.41 1.17 -43.14
CA ALA A 280 -14.36 2.21 -42.11
C ALA A 280 -14.66 1.62 -40.72
N ARG A 281 -13.92 2.08 -39.70
CA ARG A 281 -14.20 1.80 -38.29
C ARG A 281 -14.19 3.08 -37.48
N THR A 282 -15.26 3.31 -36.73
CA THR A 282 -15.41 4.51 -35.91
C THR A 282 -15.13 4.23 -34.43
N ARG A 283 -14.43 5.17 -33.77
CA ARG A 283 -14.24 5.25 -32.33
C ARG A 283 -14.68 6.60 -31.82
N ARG A 284 -15.43 6.59 -30.72
CA ARG A 284 -15.86 7.81 -30.05
C ARG A 284 -14.88 8.11 -28.91
N VAL A 285 -14.36 9.34 -28.86
CA VAL A 285 -13.46 9.80 -27.80
C VAL A 285 -14.01 11.03 -27.11
N LEU A 286 -13.79 11.11 -25.80
CA LEU A 286 -14.15 12.28 -25.00
C LEU A 286 -12.92 13.20 -24.89
N ILE A 287 -13.11 14.46 -25.24
CA ILE A 287 -12.12 15.52 -25.11
C ILE A 287 -12.76 16.61 -24.27
N ARG A 288 -12.17 16.97 -23.13
CA ARG A 288 -12.79 17.90 -22.18
C ARG A 288 -11.81 18.86 -21.53
N SER A 289 -12.32 20.01 -21.14
CA SER A 289 -11.58 21.02 -20.38
C SER A 289 -11.40 20.56 -18.94
N ALA A 290 -10.17 20.59 -18.42
CA ALA A 290 -9.90 20.24 -17.03
C ALA A 290 -10.56 21.21 -16.04
N SER A 291 -10.64 22.50 -16.42
CA SER A 291 -11.25 23.57 -15.61
C SER A 291 -12.73 23.81 -15.89
N GLY A 292 -13.32 23.08 -16.85
CA GLY A 292 -14.68 23.31 -17.33
C GLY A 292 -14.85 24.56 -18.22
N THR A 293 -13.77 25.29 -18.51
CA THR A 293 -13.81 26.45 -19.41
C THR A 293 -14.10 26.00 -20.85
N PRO A 294 -15.12 26.53 -21.54
CA PRO A 294 -15.42 26.16 -22.92
C PRO A 294 -14.31 26.52 -23.91
N PHE A 295 -14.05 25.61 -24.84
CA PHE A 295 -13.08 25.77 -25.94
C PHE A 295 -13.67 25.27 -27.25
N SER A 296 -13.20 25.81 -28.38
CA SER A 296 -13.48 25.28 -29.71
C SER A 296 -12.49 24.17 -30.06
N LEU A 297 -12.94 23.21 -30.87
CA LEU A 297 -12.15 22.07 -31.28
C LEU A 297 -12.31 21.84 -32.77
N GLY A 298 -11.19 21.78 -33.49
CA GLY A 298 -11.17 21.50 -34.92
C GLY A 298 -10.01 20.60 -35.33
N PRO A 299 -10.09 19.95 -36.49
CA PRO A 299 -8.94 19.28 -37.07
C PRO A 299 -7.91 20.32 -37.53
N SER A 300 -6.62 20.07 -37.26
CA SER A 300 -5.55 20.91 -37.81
C SER A 300 -5.52 20.80 -39.35
N PRO A 301 -5.36 21.91 -40.10
CA PRO A 301 -5.23 21.88 -41.56
C PRO A 301 -3.96 21.17 -42.02
N ASP A 302 -2.97 21.01 -41.14
CA ASP A 302 -1.70 20.32 -41.43
C ASP A 302 -1.79 18.79 -41.32
N ASN A 303 -2.97 18.24 -40.99
CA ASN A 303 -3.18 16.80 -40.99
C ASN A 303 -3.01 16.22 -42.41
N LYS A 304 -2.01 15.36 -42.58
CA LYS A 304 -1.67 14.72 -43.87
C LYS A 304 -2.26 13.32 -44.05
N THR A 305 -3.05 12.85 -43.09
CA THR A 305 -3.56 11.47 -43.10
C THR A 305 -4.86 11.40 -43.91
N GLU A 306 -4.89 10.54 -44.92
CA GLU A 306 -6.12 10.20 -45.67
C GLU A 306 -6.94 9.11 -44.95
N THR A 307 -6.33 8.47 -43.95
CA THR A 307 -6.86 7.29 -43.26
C THR A 307 -7.83 7.65 -42.13
N ILE A 308 -7.68 8.84 -41.52
CA ILE A 308 -8.51 9.28 -40.39
C ILE A 308 -9.39 10.44 -40.82
N GLN A 309 -10.70 10.26 -40.66
CA GLN A 309 -11.69 11.31 -40.80
C GLN A 309 -12.29 11.63 -39.44
N VAL A 310 -12.46 12.92 -39.17
CA VAL A 310 -13.01 13.40 -37.90
C VAL A 310 -14.15 14.36 -38.18
N VAL A 311 -15.26 14.13 -37.52
CA VAL A 311 -16.39 15.06 -37.50
C VAL A 311 -16.36 15.78 -36.16
N THR A 312 -16.12 17.09 -36.18
CA THR A 312 -16.25 17.97 -35.01
C THR A 312 -17.29 19.04 -35.27
N GLU A 313 -18.04 19.40 -34.24
CA GLU A 313 -18.87 20.61 -34.24
C GLU A 313 -17.97 21.77 -33.81
N ASN A 314 -17.80 22.78 -34.66
CA ASN A 314 -16.98 23.96 -34.34
C ASN A 314 -17.71 24.93 -33.40
N GLU A 315 -18.18 24.41 -32.26
CA GLU A 315 -18.84 25.16 -31.21
C GLU A 315 -17.96 25.19 -29.96
N ARG A 316 -18.07 26.26 -29.16
CA ARG A 316 -17.34 26.34 -27.89
C ARG A 316 -18.08 25.55 -26.83
N ARG A 317 -17.48 24.45 -26.35
CA ARG A 317 -18.03 23.59 -25.30
C ARG A 317 -16.94 23.18 -24.32
N ALA A 318 -17.33 22.87 -23.08
CA ALA A 318 -16.40 22.34 -22.09
C ALA A 318 -16.05 20.87 -22.36
N GLU A 319 -16.92 20.15 -23.05
CA GLU A 319 -16.77 18.75 -23.40
C GLU A 319 -17.16 18.52 -24.87
N HIS A 320 -16.36 17.72 -25.55
CA HIS A 320 -16.52 17.35 -26.95
C HIS A 320 -16.47 15.83 -27.07
N TRP A 321 -17.54 15.26 -27.63
CA TRP A 321 -17.54 13.87 -28.06
C TRP A 321 -17.18 13.82 -29.54
N VAL A 322 -16.01 13.27 -29.85
CA VAL A 322 -15.47 13.26 -31.21
C VAL A 322 -15.52 11.85 -31.77
N GLU A 323 -15.98 11.73 -33.02
CA GLU A 323 -15.96 10.47 -33.77
C GLU A 323 -14.74 10.43 -34.69
N LEU A 324 -13.83 9.51 -34.39
CA LEU A 324 -12.66 9.18 -35.20
C LEU A 324 -13.03 8.01 -36.11
N THR A 325 -13.20 8.26 -37.40
CA THR A 325 -13.47 7.24 -38.41
C THR A 325 -12.19 6.89 -39.15
N VAL A 326 -11.79 5.63 -39.09
CA VAL A 326 -10.54 5.13 -39.66
C VAL A 326 -10.82 4.19 -40.83
N THR A 327 -10.25 4.48 -41.99
CA THR A 327 -10.41 3.69 -43.22
C THR A 327 -9.02 3.40 -43.80
N PRO A 328 -8.39 2.26 -43.47
CA PRO A 328 -7.05 1.96 -43.95
C PRO A 328 -7.04 1.69 -45.46
N ASN A 329 -6.02 2.19 -46.16
CA ASN A 329 -5.85 2.02 -47.60
C ASN A 329 -4.82 0.93 -47.98
N GLN A 330 -4.04 0.44 -47.02
CA GLN A 330 -3.00 -0.56 -47.22
C GLN A 330 -2.97 -1.58 -46.08
N VAL A 331 -2.66 -2.84 -46.40
CA VAL A 331 -2.45 -3.93 -45.42
C VAL A 331 -1.19 -3.67 -44.60
N GLY A 332 -1.25 -3.86 -43.28
CA GLY A 332 -0.10 -3.71 -42.39
C GLY A 332 -0.42 -3.03 -41.06
N PRO A 333 0.60 -2.70 -40.25
CA PRO A 333 0.39 -1.97 -39.01
C PRO A 333 -0.11 -0.54 -39.30
N LEU A 334 -1.14 -0.12 -38.57
CA LEU A 334 -1.63 1.26 -38.57
C LEU A 334 -1.01 2.00 -37.38
N ASN A 335 -0.37 3.14 -37.64
CA ASN A 335 0.19 4.02 -36.61
C ASN A 335 0.14 5.46 -37.11
N GLU A 336 -1.06 6.03 -37.07
CA GLU A 336 -1.36 7.35 -37.63
C GLU A 336 -1.45 8.40 -36.52
N LYS A 337 -1.08 9.63 -36.86
CA LYS A 337 -1.15 10.78 -35.96
C LYS A 337 -2.25 11.71 -36.45
N PHE A 338 -3.10 12.15 -35.54
CA PHE A 338 -4.13 13.15 -35.82
C PHE A 338 -3.98 14.33 -34.85
N VAL A 339 -3.83 15.53 -35.40
CA VAL A 339 -3.65 16.76 -34.62
C VAL A 339 -4.96 17.54 -34.56
N PHE A 340 -5.37 17.87 -33.35
CA PHE A 340 -6.47 18.78 -33.08
C PHE A 340 -5.93 20.17 -32.78
N GLU A 341 -6.66 21.19 -33.22
CA GLU A 341 -6.46 22.59 -32.85
C GLU A 341 -7.58 23.07 -31.93
N THR A 342 -7.22 23.99 -31.03
CA THR A 342 -8.15 24.59 -30.07
C THR A 342 -7.90 26.09 -29.91
N ASP A 343 -8.92 26.82 -29.46
CA ASP A 343 -8.78 28.22 -29.05
C ASP A 343 -8.25 28.37 -27.60
N ASN A 344 -7.90 27.27 -26.93
CA ASN A 344 -7.32 27.32 -25.60
C ASN A 344 -5.87 27.80 -25.69
N ARG A 345 -5.60 28.99 -25.13
CA ARG A 345 -4.28 29.63 -25.16
C ARG A 345 -3.14 28.78 -24.58
N LEU A 346 -3.45 27.92 -23.61
CA LEU A 346 -2.47 27.07 -22.93
C LEU A 346 -2.25 25.74 -23.66
N MET A 347 -3.16 25.36 -24.57
CA MET A 347 -3.06 24.13 -25.35
C MET A 347 -3.66 24.33 -26.75
N PRO A 348 -3.00 25.14 -27.61
CA PRO A 348 -3.53 25.48 -28.94
C PRO A 348 -3.62 24.28 -29.87
N GLN A 349 -2.85 23.22 -29.61
CA GLN A 349 -2.90 21.98 -30.37
C GLN A 349 -2.57 20.76 -29.50
N PHE A 350 -3.07 19.60 -29.89
CA PHE A 350 -2.69 18.31 -29.28
C PHE A 350 -2.81 17.14 -30.27
N GLU A 351 -2.03 16.08 -30.04
CA GLU A 351 -1.96 14.89 -30.90
C GLU A 351 -2.67 13.70 -30.27
N ILE A 352 -3.50 13.02 -31.05
CA ILE A 352 -4.00 11.67 -30.76
C ILE A 352 -3.34 10.69 -31.73
N ARG A 353 -2.71 9.64 -31.20
CA ARG A 353 -2.16 8.55 -32.00
C ARG A 353 -3.18 7.43 -32.14
N VAL A 354 -3.46 7.02 -33.37
CA VAL A 354 -4.41 5.94 -33.68
C VAL A 354 -3.66 4.72 -34.17
N THR A 355 -3.84 3.59 -33.49
CA THR A 355 -3.10 2.36 -33.81
C THR A 355 -4.02 1.17 -34.05
N GLY A 356 -3.56 0.25 -34.89
CA GLY A 356 -4.30 -0.95 -35.27
C GLY A 356 -3.54 -1.81 -36.27
N THR A 357 -4.26 -2.71 -36.94
CA THR A 357 -3.69 -3.53 -38.02
C THR A 357 -4.70 -3.65 -39.14
N ALA A 358 -4.30 -3.23 -40.34
CA ALA A 358 -5.07 -3.39 -41.54
C ALA A 358 -4.84 -4.78 -42.15
N ILE A 359 -5.91 -5.51 -42.47
CA ILE A 359 -5.87 -6.83 -43.10
C ILE A 359 -6.46 -6.77 -44.51
N ALA A 360 -6.14 -7.75 -45.35
CA ALA A 360 -6.78 -7.87 -46.65
C ALA A 360 -8.29 -8.07 -46.47
N SER A 361 -9.09 -7.36 -47.26
CA SER A 361 -10.53 -7.61 -47.33
C SER A 361 -10.75 -8.96 -47.99
N GLU A 362 -11.56 -9.82 -47.36
CA GLU A 362 -11.92 -11.10 -47.98
C GLU A 362 -12.62 -10.81 -49.32
N PRO A 363 -12.27 -11.53 -50.40
CA PRO A 363 -13.05 -11.45 -51.62
C PRO A 363 -14.46 -11.87 -51.29
N ALA A 364 -15.44 -11.02 -51.65
CA ALA A 364 -16.86 -11.36 -51.52
C ALA A 364 -17.06 -12.77 -52.11
N ALA A 365 -17.57 -13.69 -51.30
CA ALA A 365 -17.96 -15.00 -51.79
C ALA A 365 -18.94 -14.77 -52.94
N THR A 366 -18.52 -15.07 -54.16
CA THR A 366 -19.39 -15.09 -55.32
C THR A 366 -20.50 -16.08 -55.03
N GLU A 367 -21.71 -15.59 -54.79
CA GLU A 367 -22.91 -16.40 -54.88
C GLU A 367 -22.99 -16.96 -56.31
N ASN A 368 -23.23 -18.28 -56.38
CA ASN A 368 -23.13 -19.13 -57.57
C ASN A 368 -23.81 -18.62 -58.83
#